data_AF-A0A670JG52-F1
#
_entry.id   AF-A0A670JG52-F1
#
_cell.length_a   1.000
_cell.length_b   1.000
_cell.length_c   1.000
_cell.angle_alpha   90.00
_cell.angle_beta   90.00
_cell.angle_gamma   90.00
#
_symmetry.space_group_name_H-M   'P 1'
#
loop_
_entity.id
_entity.type
_entity.pdbx_description
1 polymer ?
#
loop_
_entity_poly.entity_id
_entity_poly.type
_entity_poly.pdbx_seq_one_letter_code
_entity_poly.pdbx_strand_id
1 'polypeptide(L)'
;MAPKDIMTNSHAKSILNAMNSLRKSNTLCDVTLRVEQKDFPAHRIVLAACSDYFCAMFTSELSEKDKPYVDIQGLTASTMEILLDFVYTETVHVTVENVQELLPAACLLQLKGVKQACCEFLESQLDPSNCLGIRDFAETHNCVDLMQAAEVFSQKHFPDLVQHEEFILLNQEEVEKLIKCDEIQVDSEEPVFEAVINWVKHSKKEREASLPELLQYVRMPLLTPRYITDVIDTEPFIRCSLQCRDLVDEAKKFHLRPELRSQMQGPRTRARLVEERVATLQRIRELELFLEATEHTVSTKEETGDSPEKVASSPTQEPDIWRNVTQRSRRPRVLSDCLEIRNRFEVLSPSMEDEEQTPFEDLSLITVDQVYEDEEQRQSSGNVQATLEPTAHRRTPTRPKRRRVVVIGDSLLRGTEAVICGPDKMSREVCCLPGAKIQDVTERLQGIIKPTDKYPFLLVHVGTNDTASNSLQKIKRDYEALGRKLKQLNAQIVISSVLPVERRGPGREGKIVEVNNWLRKWCKQERFGFLDHGMQFLEDGLLASDGLHLTMVGRNVFAKNLRNLIRRALN
;
A
#
# COMPACT_ATOMS: atom_id res chain seq x y z
N MET A 1 -36.77 12.98 23.53
CA MET A 1 -35.92 11.99 22.81
C MET A 1 -34.53 12.57 22.63
N ALA A 2 -33.48 11.74 22.50
CA ALA A 2 -32.17 12.22 22.05
C ALA A 2 -32.17 12.41 20.53
N PRO A 3 -31.42 13.38 19.96
CA PRO A 3 -31.26 13.49 18.51
C PRO A 3 -30.59 12.22 17.95
N LYS A 4 -31.08 11.78 16.79
CA LYS A 4 -30.61 10.60 16.06
C LYS A 4 -30.34 11.02 14.63
N ASP A 5 -29.06 11.07 14.25
CA ASP A 5 -28.67 11.29 12.86
C ASP A 5 -29.09 10.07 12.03
N ILE A 6 -29.72 10.29 10.88
CA ILE A 6 -30.14 9.25 9.94
C ILE A 6 -29.31 9.40 8.68
N MET A 7 -28.42 8.44 8.41
CA MET A 7 -27.64 8.38 7.18
C MET A 7 -28.35 7.45 6.19
N THR A 8 -28.68 7.96 5.02
CA THR A 8 -29.31 7.22 3.92
C THR A 8 -28.27 6.91 2.86
N ASN A 9 -27.64 5.73 2.93
CA ASN A 9 -26.57 5.31 2.02
C ASN A 9 -27.00 5.28 0.53
N SER A 10 -28.30 5.24 0.25
CA SER A 10 -28.88 5.33 -1.10
C SER A 10 -28.97 6.76 -1.67
N HIS A 11 -28.85 7.82 -0.86
CA HIS A 11 -29.19 9.18 -1.28
C HIS A 11 -28.25 9.73 -2.36
N ALA A 12 -26.94 9.55 -2.20
CA ALA A 12 -25.94 9.99 -3.19
C ALA A 12 -26.14 9.29 -4.55
N LYS A 13 -26.33 7.96 -4.54
CA LYS A 13 -26.62 7.17 -5.75
C LYS A 13 -27.95 7.57 -6.40
N SER A 14 -28.96 7.90 -5.61
CA SER A 14 -30.24 8.42 -6.11
C SER A 14 -30.11 9.80 -6.77
N ILE A 15 -29.26 10.68 -6.23
CA ILE A 15 -28.95 11.99 -6.85
C ILE A 15 -28.21 11.80 -8.18
N LEU A 16 -27.15 10.97 -8.22
CA LEU A 16 -26.40 10.70 -9.44
C LEU A 16 -27.29 10.08 -10.53
N ASN A 17 -28.12 9.09 -10.18
CA ASN A 17 -29.11 8.52 -11.10
C ASN A 17 -30.10 9.58 -11.63
N ALA A 18 -30.57 10.51 -10.79
CA ALA A 18 -31.45 11.59 -11.23
C ALA A 18 -30.73 12.58 -12.17
N MET A 19 -29.48 12.95 -11.86
CA MET A 19 -28.62 13.76 -12.73
C MET A 19 -28.33 13.05 -14.08
N ASN A 20 -28.24 11.71 -14.07
CA ASN A 20 -28.08 10.92 -15.29
C ASN A 20 -29.33 10.96 -16.17
N SER A 21 -30.52 10.84 -15.57
CA SER A 21 -31.80 11.01 -16.26
C SER A 21 -31.94 12.42 -16.86
N LEU A 22 -31.56 13.45 -16.11
CA LEU A 22 -31.53 14.85 -16.61
C LEU A 22 -30.57 15.00 -17.79
N ARG A 23 -29.36 14.41 -17.73
CA ARG A 23 -28.41 14.40 -18.85
C ARG A 23 -28.99 13.70 -20.08
N LYS A 24 -29.57 12.51 -19.92
CA LYS A 24 -30.17 11.72 -21.02
C LYS A 24 -31.44 12.37 -21.60
N SER A 25 -32.07 13.32 -20.89
CA SER A 25 -33.13 14.20 -21.41
C SER A 25 -32.66 15.61 -21.79
N ASN A 26 -31.35 15.84 -21.90
CA ASN A 26 -30.71 17.14 -22.19
C ASN A 26 -31.27 18.32 -21.36
N THR A 27 -31.59 18.07 -20.10
CA THR A 27 -32.26 19.01 -19.19
C THR A 27 -31.26 19.51 -18.16
N LEU A 28 -31.11 20.84 -18.04
CA LEU A 28 -30.12 21.53 -17.19
C LEU A 28 -28.63 21.28 -17.56
N CYS A 29 -28.35 20.66 -18.71
CA CYS A 29 -27.00 20.59 -19.26
C CYS A 29 -26.47 21.99 -19.61
N ASP A 30 -25.28 22.32 -19.10
CA ASP A 30 -24.62 23.63 -19.25
C ASP A 30 -23.28 23.55 -20.01
N VAL A 31 -22.93 22.37 -20.54
CA VAL A 31 -21.85 22.17 -21.51
C VAL A 31 -22.16 21.01 -22.46
N THR A 32 -21.67 21.11 -23.70
CA THR A 32 -21.62 20.01 -24.67
C THR A 32 -20.16 19.65 -24.95
N LEU A 33 -19.77 18.42 -24.65
CA LEU A 33 -18.46 17.88 -24.98
C LEU A 33 -18.53 17.30 -26.39
N ARG A 34 -17.66 17.73 -27.30
CA ARG A 34 -17.64 17.29 -28.70
C ARG A 34 -16.45 16.37 -28.92
N VAL A 35 -16.73 15.15 -29.40
CA VAL A 35 -15.72 14.12 -29.66
C VAL A 35 -15.98 13.52 -31.03
N GLU A 36 -14.97 13.56 -31.90
CA GLU A 36 -15.06 13.21 -33.32
C GLU A 36 -16.16 13.98 -34.08
N GLN A 37 -17.35 13.38 -34.22
CA GLN A 37 -18.54 13.99 -34.82
C GLN A 37 -19.80 13.81 -33.96
N LYS A 38 -19.65 13.48 -32.66
CA LYS A 38 -20.74 13.26 -31.71
C LYS A 38 -20.70 14.28 -30.57
N ASP A 39 -21.84 14.93 -30.36
CA ASP A 39 -22.07 15.90 -29.28
C ASP A 39 -22.61 15.18 -28.03
N PHE A 40 -21.97 15.41 -26.89
CA PHE A 40 -22.31 14.83 -25.60
C PHE A 40 -22.72 15.94 -24.61
N PRO A 41 -24.03 16.22 -24.44
CA PRO A 41 -24.49 17.18 -23.44
C PRO A 41 -24.23 16.65 -22.02
N ALA A 42 -23.77 17.52 -21.13
CA ALA A 42 -23.37 17.18 -19.77
C ALA A 42 -23.54 18.38 -18.80
N HIS A 43 -23.31 18.12 -17.52
CA HIS A 43 -23.37 19.14 -16.46
C HIS A 43 -21.95 19.42 -15.94
N ARG A 44 -21.50 20.67 -16.03
CA ARG A 44 -20.13 21.10 -15.67
C ARG A 44 -19.77 20.78 -14.23
N ILE A 45 -20.73 20.93 -13.32
CA ILE A 45 -20.55 20.62 -11.89
C ILE A 45 -20.31 19.13 -11.61
N VAL A 46 -20.91 18.22 -12.39
CA VAL A 46 -20.73 16.77 -12.20
C VAL A 46 -19.38 16.34 -12.79
N LEU A 47 -19.03 16.86 -13.96
CA LEU A 47 -17.71 16.66 -14.57
C LEU A 47 -16.58 17.14 -13.65
N ALA A 48 -16.66 18.38 -13.14
CA ALA A 48 -15.67 18.97 -12.24
C ALA A 48 -15.60 18.27 -10.86
N ALA A 49 -16.68 17.65 -10.40
CA ALA A 49 -16.67 16.87 -9.16
C ALA A 49 -16.02 15.47 -9.30
N CYS A 50 -15.91 14.96 -10.54
CA CYS A 50 -15.37 13.62 -10.83
C CYS A 50 -13.95 13.66 -11.44
N SER A 51 -13.58 14.78 -12.08
CA SER A 51 -12.35 14.95 -12.86
C SER A 51 -11.64 16.26 -12.51
N ASP A 52 -10.37 16.15 -12.10
CA ASP A 52 -9.51 17.32 -11.88
C ASP A 52 -9.22 18.10 -13.18
N TYR A 53 -9.21 17.41 -14.34
CA TYR A 53 -9.09 18.03 -15.66
C TYR A 53 -10.27 18.96 -15.97
N PHE A 54 -11.52 18.48 -15.82
CA PHE A 54 -12.70 19.33 -16.02
C PHE A 54 -12.85 20.38 -14.92
N CYS A 55 -12.41 20.09 -13.69
CA CYS A 55 -12.35 21.07 -12.62
C CYS A 55 -11.44 22.25 -12.98
N ALA A 56 -10.20 21.99 -13.43
CA ALA A 56 -9.27 23.02 -13.87
C ALA A 56 -9.81 23.79 -15.10
N MET A 57 -10.35 23.08 -16.10
CA MET A 57 -10.93 23.69 -17.31
C MET A 57 -12.07 24.67 -16.99
N PHE A 58 -12.94 24.34 -16.03
CA PHE A 58 -14.11 25.16 -15.72
C PHE A 58 -13.90 26.21 -14.61
N THR A 59 -12.80 26.14 -13.86
CA THR A 59 -12.49 27.11 -12.79
C THR A 59 -11.38 28.11 -13.15
N SER A 60 -10.45 27.75 -14.04
CA SER A 60 -9.38 28.63 -14.51
C SER A 60 -9.90 29.85 -15.28
N GLU A 61 -9.11 30.92 -15.38
CA GLU A 61 -9.45 32.13 -16.15
C GLU A 61 -9.19 32.00 -17.67
N LEU A 62 -9.12 30.76 -18.17
CA LEU A 62 -8.91 30.45 -19.58
C LEU A 62 -10.20 30.57 -20.39
N SER A 63 -10.07 30.71 -21.72
CA SER A 63 -11.19 30.98 -22.63
C SER A 63 -12.29 29.92 -22.61
N GLU A 64 -11.94 28.72 -22.18
CA GLU A 64 -12.74 27.51 -22.00
C GLU A 64 -13.84 27.69 -20.95
N LYS A 65 -13.64 28.59 -19.98
CA LYS A 65 -14.55 28.81 -18.86
C LYS A 65 -15.97 29.26 -19.26
N ASP A 66 -16.11 29.96 -20.37
CA ASP A 66 -17.41 30.49 -20.83
C ASP A 66 -17.87 29.88 -22.18
N LYS A 67 -17.20 28.82 -22.66
CA LYS A 67 -17.60 28.11 -23.89
C LYS A 67 -18.69 27.07 -23.58
N PRO A 68 -19.85 27.10 -24.27
CA PRO A 68 -20.87 26.06 -24.15
C PRO A 68 -20.49 24.76 -24.89
N TYR A 69 -19.47 24.80 -25.76
CA TYR A 69 -18.93 23.64 -26.47
C TYR A 69 -17.44 23.47 -26.14
N VAL A 70 -17.04 22.24 -25.82
CA VAL A 70 -15.64 21.87 -25.54
C VAL A 70 -15.25 20.73 -26.48
N ASP A 71 -14.28 20.97 -27.34
CA ASP A 71 -13.72 19.96 -28.24
C ASP A 71 -12.67 19.12 -27.49
N ILE A 72 -12.88 17.81 -27.38
CA ILE A 72 -11.91 16.89 -26.77
C ILE A 72 -11.28 16.04 -27.88
N GLN A 73 -9.95 16.10 -27.98
CA GLN A 73 -9.16 15.41 -28.99
C GLN A 73 -8.47 14.19 -28.40
N GLY A 74 -8.24 13.15 -29.20
CA GLY A 74 -7.54 11.93 -28.78
C GLY A 74 -8.41 10.88 -28.08
N LEU A 75 -9.74 10.95 -28.22
CA LEU A 75 -10.68 9.91 -27.78
C LEU A 75 -11.62 9.54 -28.94
N THR A 76 -12.07 8.29 -28.96
CA THR A 76 -13.22 7.85 -29.76
C THR A 76 -14.53 8.22 -29.06
N ALA A 77 -15.60 8.42 -29.84
CA ALA A 77 -16.92 8.72 -29.31
C ALA A 77 -17.50 7.56 -28.46
N SER A 78 -17.14 6.31 -28.77
CA SER A 78 -17.48 5.12 -27.96
C SER A 78 -16.83 5.17 -26.58
N THR A 79 -15.53 5.45 -26.51
CA THR A 79 -14.80 5.57 -25.24
C THR A 79 -15.30 6.75 -24.42
N MET A 80 -15.64 7.88 -25.06
CA MET A 80 -16.26 9.02 -24.39
C MET A 80 -17.62 8.68 -23.76
N GLU A 81 -18.44 7.87 -24.44
CA GLU A 81 -19.76 7.45 -23.93
C GLU A 81 -19.63 6.58 -22.67
N ILE A 82 -18.66 5.65 -22.64
CA ILE A 82 -18.34 4.83 -21.46
C ILE A 82 -17.87 5.69 -20.28
N LEU A 83 -16.95 6.63 -20.52
CA LEU A 83 -16.44 7.53 -19.48
C LEU A 83 -17.53 8.47 -18.93
N LEU A 84 -18.41 8.97 -19.80
CA LEU A 84 -19.50 9.85 -19.39
C LEU A 84 -20.63 9.10 -18.67
N ASP A 85 -20.93 7.84 -19.00
CA ASP A 85 -21.83 7.04 -18.19
C ASP A 85 -21.21 6.75 -16.80
N PHE A 86 -19.91 6.40 -16.71
CA PHE A 86 -19.21 6.21 -15.42
C PHE A 86 -19.33 7.44 -14.50
N VAL A 87 -19.09 8.65 -15.02
CA VAL A 87 -19.20 9.92 -14.26
C VAL A 87 -20.60 10.12 -13.62
N TYR A 88 -21.64 9.48 -14.17
CA TYR A 88 -23.03 9.61 -13.73
C TYR A 88 -23.61 8.35 -13.05
N THR A 89 -22.93 7.19 -13.09
CA THR A 89 -23.42 5.93 -12.48
C THR A 89 -22.46 5.30 -11.47
N GLU A 90 -21.19 5.74 -11.41
CA GLU A 90 -20.11 5.10 -10.65
C GLU A 90 -19.76 3.69 -11.16
N THR A 91 -20.15 3.33 -12.40
CA THR A 91 -19.91 2.00 -12.98
C THR A 91 -19.21 2.08 -14.33
N VAL A 92 -18.09 1.38 -14.49
CA VAL A 92 -17.40 1.20 -15.78
C VAL A 92 -17.30 -0.30 -16.09
N HIS A 93 -17.38 -0.66 -17.38
CA HIS A 93 -17.21 -2.02 -17.85
C HIS A 93 -15.95 -2.10 -18.71
N VAL A 94 -14.87 -2.65 -18.13
CA VAL A 94 -13.57 -2.81 -18.79
C VAL A 94 -13.54 -4.18 -19.49
N THR A 95 -13.03 -4.22 -20.71
CA THR A 95 -12.84 -5.43 -21.51
C THR A 95 -11.48 -5.41 -22.20
N VAL A 96 -10.99 -6.57 -22.66
CA VAL A 96 -9.73 -6.67 -23.41
C VAL A 96 -9.75 -5.79 -24.66
N GLU A 97 -10.91 -5.68 -25.31
CA GLU A 97 -11.10 -4.85 -26.52
C GLU A 97 -11.09 -3.35 -26.22
N ASN A 98 -11.66 -2.90 -25.08
CA ASN A 98 -11.80 -1.47 -24.80
C ASN A 98 -10.67 -0.88 -23.94
N VAL A 99 -9.93 -1.68 -23.16
CA VAL A 99 -8.96 -1.18 -22.18
C VAL A 99 -7.81 -0.38 -22.83
N GLN A 100 -7.45 -0.71 -24.07
CA GLN A 100 -6.41 -0.02 -24.84
C GLN A 100 -6.80 1.42 -25.22
N GLU A 101 -8.08 1.72 -25.46
CA GLU A 101 -8.57 3.10 -25.66
C GLU A 101 -8.97 3.78 -24.34
N LEU A 102 -9.50 2.98 -23.40
CA LEU A 102 -10.12 3.47 -22.16
C LEU A 102 -9.08 3.95 -21.14
N LEU A 103 -7.94 3.27 -20.98
CA LEU A 103 -6.90 3.69 -20.04
C LEU A 103 -6.22 5.02 -20.44
N PRO A 104 -5.82 5.27 -21.70
CA PRO A 104 -5.29 6.56 -22.14
C PRO A 104 -6.31 7.69 -21.94
N ALA A 105 -7.57 7.45 -22.32
CA ALA A 105 -8.65 8.43 -22.17
C ALA A 105 -8.96 8.76 -20.70
N ALA A 106 -8.94 7.75 -19.82
CA ALA A 106 -9.07 7.94 -18.37
C ALA A 106 -7.89 8.71 -17.76
N CYS A 107 -6.67 8.51 -18.27
CA CYS A 107 -5.49 9.28 -17.85
C CYS A 107 -5.59 10.74 -18.32
N LEU A 108 -5.96 10.98 -19.58
CA LEU A 108 -6.13 12.31 -20.18
C LEU A 108 -7.20 13.14 -19.45
N LEU A 109 -8.38 12.55 -19.20
CA LEU A 109 -9.46 13.18 -18.45
C LEU A 109 -9.30 13.07 -16.91
N GLN A 110 -8.17 12.53 -16.43
CA GLN A 110 -7.81 12.38 -15.01
C GLN A 110 -8.89 11.66 -14.16
N LEU A 111 -9.64 10.72 -14.77
CA LEU A 111 -10.70 9.94 -14.15
C LEU A 111 -10.09 8.78 -13.35
N LYS A 112 -9.58 9.10 -12.15
CA LYS A 112 -8.83 8.20 -11.25
C LYS A 112 -9.50 6.84 -11.02
N GLY A 113 -10.83 6.81 -10.84
CA GLY A 113 -11.56 5.56 -10.64
C GLY A 113 -11.54 4.63 -11.86
N VAL A 114 -11.60 5.18 -13.08
CA VAL A 114 -11.48 4.39 -14.31
C VAL A 114 -10.02 3.98 -14.55
N LYS A 115 -9.05 4.89 -14.32
CA LYS A 115 -7.62 4.53 -14.40
C LYS A 115 -7.31 3.33 -13.50
N GLN A 116 -7.75 3.36 -12.24
CA GLN A 116 -7.56 2.26 -11.30
C GLN A 116 -8.24 0.97 -11.77
N ALA A 117 -9.51 1.01 -12.18
CA ALA A 117 -10.22 -0.18 -12.68
C ALA A 117 -9.57 -0.79 -13.94
N CYS A 118 -9.01 0.03 -14.83
CA CYS A 118 -8.25 -0.45 -15.99
C CYS A 118 -6.89 -1.06 -15.59
N CYS A 119 -6.18 -0.50 -14.60
CA CYS A 119 -4.95 -1.09 -14.07
C CYS A 119 -5.22 -2.44 -13.36
N GLU A 120 -6.20 -2.49 -12.47
CA GLU A 120 -6.62 -3.73 -11.78
C GLU A 120 -7.06 -4.83 -12.77
N PHE A 121 -7.74 -4.44 -13.86
CA PHE A 121 -8.07 -5.36 -14.95
C PHE A 121 -6.81 -5.89 -15.66
N LEU A 122 -5.88 -5.02 -16.05
CA LEU A 122 -4.64 -5.44 -16.73
C LEU A 122 -3.73 -6.29 -15.84
N GLU A 123 -3.60 -5.97 -14.54
CA GLU A 123 -2.90 -6.81 -13.56
C GLU A 123 -3.53 -8.21 -13.48
N SER A 124 -4.85 -8.31 -13.56
CA SER A 124 -5.57 -9.60 -13.57
C SER A 124 -5.45 -10.40 -14.88
N GLN A 125 -4.84 -9.83 -15.92
CA GLN A 125 -4.66 -10.43 -17.25
C GLN A 125 -3.18 -10.54 -17.67
N LEU A 126 -2.23 -10.33 -16.74
CA LEU A 126 -0.81 -10.54 -16.97
C LEU A 126 -0.51 -12.02 -17.29
N ASP A 127 0.16 -12.23 -18.42
CA ASP A 127 0.54 -13.53 -18.97
C ASP A 127 1.95 -13.45 -19.59
N PRO A 128 2.75 -14.54 -19.62
CA PRO A 128 4.09 -14.51 -20.22
C PRO A 128 4.11 -14.14 -21.72
N SER A 129 2.98 -14.17 -22.41
CA SER A 129 2.82 -13.73 -23.80
C SER A 129 2.46 -12.25 -24.01
N ASN A 130 2.14 -11.50 -22.95
CA ASN A 130 1.68 -10.11 -23.03
C ASN A 130 2.32 -9.11 -22.03
N CYS A 131 3.09 -9.61 -21.06
CA CYS A 131 3.54 -8.80 -19.93
C CYS A 131 4.55 -7.70 -20.30
N LEU A 132 5.27 -7.80 -21.43
CA LEU A 132 6.13 -6.70 -21.89
C LEU A 132 5.26 -5.60 -22.51
N GLY A 133 4.33 -5.94 -23.39
CA GLY A 133 3.38 -4.98 -23.97
C GLY A 133 2.54 -4.27 -22.92
N ILE A 134 2.10 -4.98 -21.86
CA ILE A 134 1.40 -4.36 -20.72
C ILE A 134 2.33 -3.43 -19.92
N ARG A 135 3.60 -3.81 -19.68
CA ARG A 135 4.58 -2.93 -19.03
C ARG A 135 4.83 -1.65 -19.83
N ASP A 136 5.04 -1.77 -21.14
CA ASP A 136 5.44 -0.66 -22.00
C ASP A 136 4.26 0.30 -22.25
N PHE A 137 3.04 -0.24 -22.32
CA PHE A 137 1.78 0.52 -22.28
C PHE A 137 1.60 1.25 -20.92
N ALA A 138 1.94 0.60 -19.81
CA ALA A 138 1.90 1.21 -18.48
C ALA A 138 2.94 2.32 -18.30
N GLU A 139 4.16 2.15 -18.82
CA GLU A 139 5.22 3.17 -18.87
C GLU A 139 4.75 4.38 -19.70
N THR A 140 4.18 4.14 -20.90
CA THR A 140 3.62 5.15 -21.81
C THR A 140 2.51 6.01 -21.16
N HIS A 141 1.67 5.42 -20.30
CA HIS A 141 0.56 6.13 -19.63
C HIS A 141 0.84 6.50 -18.16
N ASN A 142 2.11 6.43 -17.73
CA ASN A 142 2.57 6.72 -16.38
C ASN A 142 1.68 6.01 -15.31
N CYS A 143 1.57 4.69 -15.47
CA CYS A 143 0.84 3.77 -14.59
C CYS A 143 1.87 2.98 -13.78
N VAL A 144 2.61 3.68 -12.90
CA VAL A 144 3.78 3.15 -12.19
C VAL A 144 3.49 1.83 -11.46
N ASP A 145 2.34 1.70 -10.80
CA ASP A 145 1.96 0.49 -10.06
C ASP A 145 1.82 -0.72 -11.01
N LEU A 146 1.07 -0.58 -12.10
CA LEU A 146 0.90 -1.60 -13.15
C LEU A 146 2.22 -1.92 -13.86
N MET A 147 3.04 -0.92 -14.14
CA MET A 147 4.36 -1.08 -14.75
C MET A 147 5.29 -1.90 -13.84
N GLN A 148 5.28 -1.62 -12.53
CA GLN A 148 6.04 -2.38 -11.55
C GLN A 148 5.47 -3.81 -11.38
N ALA A 149 4.15 -3.99 -11.41
CA ALA A 149 3.53 -5.31 -11.37
C ALA A 149 3.92 -6.18 -12.58
N ALA A 150 3.88 -5.61 -13.79
CA ALA A 150 4.26 -6.27 -15.03
C ALA A 150 5.77 -6.59 -15.09
N GLU A 151 6.64 -5.69 -14.62
CA GLU A 151 8.08 -5.91 -14.53
C GLU A 151 8.43 -6.99 -13.46
N VAL A 152 7.75 -7.01 -12.31
CA VAL A 152 7.89 -8.10 -11.32
C VAL A 152 7.38 -9.44 -11.89
N PHE A 153 6.31 -9.42 -12.69
CA PHE A 153 5.79 -10.63 -13.34
C PHE A 153 6.77 -11.18 -14.39
N SER A 154 7.31 -10.33 -15.26
CA SER A 154 8.28 -10.72 -16.30
C SER A 154 9.58 -11.27 -15.72
N GLN A 155 10.02 -10.74 -14.56
CA GLN A 155 11.16 -11.27 -13.80
C GLN A 155 10.89 -12.65 -13.18
N LYS A 156 9.65 -12.97 -12.81
CA LYS A 156 9.26 -14.28 -12.24
C LYS A 156 9.03 -15.35 -13.30
N HIS A 157 8.42 -14.99 -14.41
CA HIS A 157 8.07 -15.88 -15.52
C HIS A 157 9.07 -15.83 -16.68
N PHE A 158 10.30 -15.39 -16.42
CA PHE A 158 11.34 -15.23 -17.43
C PHE A 158 11.62 -16.49 -18.27
N PRO A 159 11.65 -17.73 -17.73
CA PRO A 159 11.83 -18.95 -18.54
C PRO A 159 10.71 -19.20 -19.56
N ASP A 160 9.49 -18.74 -19.27
CA ASP A 160 8.33 -18.87 -20.14
C ASP A 160 8.34 -17.73 -21.18
N LEU A 161 8.53 -16.49 -20.70
CA LEU A 161 8.59 -15.25 -21.49
C LEU A 161 9.52 -15.34 -22.70
N VAL A 162 10.73 -15.89 -22.52
CA VAL A 162 11.75 -15.97 -23.59
C VAL A 162 11.41 -16.96 -24.71
N GLN A 163 10.30 -17.71 -24.59
CA GLN A 163 9.77 -18.59 -25.63
C GLN A 163 8.68 -17.89 -26.48
N HIS A 164 8.16 -16.74 -26.05
CA HIS A 164 7.10 -16.00 -26.76
C HIS A 164 7.67 -15.00 -27.78
N GLU A 165 6.91 -14.74 -28.84
CA GLU A 165 7.32 -13.84 -29.93
C GLU A 165 7.53 -12.39 -29.46
N GLU A 166 6.82 -11.94 -28.42
CA GLU A 166 6.96 -10.61 -27.81
C GLU A 166 8.41 -10.31 -27.41
N PHE A 167 9.08 -11.24 -26.72
CA PHE A 167 10.50 -11.12 -26.34
C PHE A 167 11.44 -11.09 -27.55
N ILE A 168 11.11 -11.82 -28.62
CA ILE A 168 11.94 -11.93 -29.83
C ILE A 168 11.89 -10.63 -30.66
N LEU A 169 10.78 -9.90 -30.59
CA LEU A 169 10.54 -8.63 -31.30
C LEU A 169 11.20 -7.42 -30.61
N LEU A 170 11.53 -7.50 -29.31
CA LEU A 170 12.22 -6.44 -28.55
C LEU A 170 13.50 -5.91 -29.24
N ASN A 171 13.83 -4.65 -28.96
CA ASN A 171 15.06 -4.00 -29.39
C ASN A 171 16.27 -4.36 -28.49
N GLN A 172 17.47 -3.91 -28.88
CA GLN A 172 18.70 -4.22 -28.13
C GLN A 172 18.70 -3.65 -26.70
N GLU A 173 18.19 -2.43 -26.51
CA GLU A 173 18.22 -1.72 -25.24
C GLU A 173 17.26 -2.35 -24.22
N GLU A 174 16.07 -2.80 -24.67
CA GLU A 174 15.11 -3.56 -23.88
C GLU A 174 15.66 -4.93 -23.45
N VAL A 175 16.28 -5.65 -24.38
CA VAL A 175 16.88 -6.96 -24.12
C VAL A 175 18.10 -6.83 -23.22
N GLU A 176 18.91 -5.78 -23.35
CA GLU A 176 19.97 -5.45 -22.39
C GLU A 176 19.37 -5.12 -21.01
N LYS A 177 18.39 -4.21 -20.92
CA LYS A 177 17.68 -3.81 -19.67
C LYS A 177 17.19 -5.05 -18.92
N LEU A 178 16.61 -6.03 -19.63
CA LEU A 178 16.19 -7.32 -19.08
C LEU A 178 17.38 -8.17 -18.62
N ILE A 179 18.28 -8.61 -19.52
CA ILE A 179 19.36 -9.58 -19.18
C ILE A 179 20.29 -9.06 -18.08
N LYS A 180 20.50 -7.74 -18.01
CA LYS A 180 21.30 -7.04 -17.00
C LYS A 180 20.65 -7.02 -15.61
N CYS A 181 19.35 -7.32 -15.50
CA CYS A 181 18.62 -7.30 -14.24
C CYS A 181 19.09 -8.42 -13.28
N ASP A 182 19.51 -8.03 -12.08
CA ASP A 182 19.91 -8.94 -11.00
C ASP A 182 18.70 -9.66 -10.36
N GLU A 183 17.47 -9.23 -10.64
CA GLU A 183 16.22 -9.67 -9.99
C GLU A 183 15.46 -10.79 -10.75
N ILE A 184 15.92 -11.20 -11.94
CA ILE A 184 15.33 -12.32 -12.69
C ILE A 184 15.36 -13.62 -11.86
N GLN A 185 14.22 -14.28 -11.74
CA GLN A 185 14.09 -15.60 -11.12
C GLN A 185 14.38 -16.71 -12.14
N VAL A 186 15.54 -17.35 -12.00
CA VAL A 186 15.94 -18.53 -12.78
C VAL A 186 16.75 -19.50 -11.91
N ASP A 187 16.49 -20.80 -12.03
CA ASP A 187 17.25 -21.85 -11.33
C ASP A 187 18.67 -22.05 -11.87
N SER A 188 18.89 -21.72 -13.16
CA SER A 188 20.19 -21.71 -13.83
C SER A 188 20.28 -20.54 -14.82
N GLU A 189 21.48 -20.18 -15.27
CA GLU A 189 21.65 -19.17 -16.34
C GLU A 189 21.38 -19.75 -17.75
N GLU A 190 20.98 -21.02 -17.87
CA GLU A 190 20.79 -21.72 -19.16
C GLU A 190 19.64 -21.08 -19.97
N PRO A 191 18.45 -20.78 -19.41
CA PRO A 191 17.40 -20.04 -20.11
C PRO A 191 17.83 -18.62 -20.50
N VAL A 192 18.67 -17.96 -19.70
CA VAL A 192 19.17 -16.60 -19.99
C VAL A 192 20.12 -16.63 -21.19
N PHE A 193 21.01 -17.61 -21.26
CA PHE A 193 21.89 -17.85 -22.41
C PHE A 193 21.08 -18.16 -23.68
N GLU A 194 20.10 -19.06 -23.58
CA GLU A 194 19.26 -19.47 -24.70
C GLU A 194 18.40 -18.30 -25.22
N ALA A 195 17.91 -17.43 -24.34
CA ALA A 195 17.20 -16.20 -24.71
C ALA A 195 18.05 -15.28 -25.60
N VAL A 196 19.31 -15.00 -25.23
CA VAL A 196 20.22 -14.17 -26.05
C VAL A 196 20.44 -14.81 -27.42
N ILE A 197 20.74 -16.11 -27.42
CA ILE A 197 21.05 -16.85 -28.64
C ILE A 197 19.84 -16.96 -29.56
N ASN A 198 18.63 -17.13 -29.03
CA ASN A 198 17.39 -17.18 -29.81
C ASN A 198 17.02 -15.80 -30.40
N TRP A 199 17.17 -14.73 -29.62
CA TRP A 199 16.97 -13.35 -30.08
C TRP A 199 17.93 -12.96 -31.21
N VAL A 200 19.22 -13.36 -31.13
CA VAL A 200 20.20 -13.19 -32.23
C VAL A 200 19.92 -14.11 -33.42
N LYS A 201 19.49 -15.36 -33.18
CA LYS A 201 19.14 -16.32 -34.26
C LYS A 201 18.01 -15.81 -35.16
N HIS A 202 17.13 -14.93 -34.66
CA HIS A 202 16.03 -14.33 -35.42
C HIS A 202 16.52 -13.32 -36.48
N SER A 203 17.16 -12.19 -36.10
CA SER A 203 17.77 -11.24 -37.06
C SER A 203 19.30 -11.29 -37.05
N LYS A 204 19.85 -12.37 -37.62
CA LYS A 204 21.29 -12.67 -37.62
C LYS A 204 22.16 -11.54 -38.19
N LYS A 205 21.71 -10.87 -39.25
CA LYS A 205 22.52 -9.84 -39.95
C LYS A 205 22.73 -8.56 -39.17
N GLU A 206 21.86 -8.27 -38.21
CA GLU A 206 21.85 -7.02 -37.45
C GLU A 206 22.28 -7.27 -36.00
N ARG A 207 21.73 -8.32 -35.39
CA ARG A 207 21.92 -8.65 -33.97
C ARG A 207 23.22 -9.41 -33.66
N GLU A 208 23.94 -9.94 -34.66
CA GLU A 208 25.24 -10.62 -34.45
C GLU A 208 26.32 -9.66 -33.93
N ALA A 209 26.27 -8.37 -34.29
CA ALA A 209 27.17 -7.34 -33.76
C ALA A 209 26.96 -7.09 -32.25
N SER A 210 25.71 -7.16 -31.78
CA SER A 210 25.30 -6.93 -30.39
C SER A 210 25.58 -8.12 -29.46
N LEU A 211 25.81 -9.31 -30.02
CA LEU A 211 25.96 -10.55 -29.25
C LEU A 211 27.04 -10.49 -28.13
N PRO A 212 28.25 -9.91 -28.34
CA PRO A 212 29.25 -9.81 -27.28
C PRO A 212 28.80 -8.90 -26.12
N GLU A 213 28.06 -7.82 -26.44
CA GLU A 213 27.57 -6.84 -25.47
C GLU A 213 26.45 -7.42 -24.61
N LEU A 214 25.62 -8.31 -25.16
CA LEU A 214 24.60 -9.05 -24.39
C LEU A 214 25.21 -10.21 -23.59
N LEU A 215 26.13 -10.98 -24.18
CA LEU A 215 26.77 -12.12 -23.50
C LEU A 215 27.62 -11.71 -22.27
N GLN A 216 28.09 -10.46 -22.19
CA GLN A 216 28.84 -10.00 -20.99
C GLN A 216 27.99 -9.98 -19.71
N TYR A 217 26.65 -9.94 -19.84
CA TYR A 217 25.67 -9.94 -18.75
C TYR A 217 25.15 -11.34 -18.39
N VAL A 218 25.40 -12.34 -19.24
CA VAL A 218 25.11 -13.76 -18.94
C VAL A 218 26.19 -14.30 -18.01
N ARG A 219 25.80 -14.93 -16.90
CA ARG A 219 26.72 -15.31 -15.81
C ARG A 219 27.32 -16.70 -16.06
N MET A 220 27.94 -16.86 -17.24
CA MET A 220 28.52 -18.13 -17.72
C MET A 220 29.37 -18.91 -16.69
N PRO A 221 30.17 -18.27 -15.79
CA PRO A 221 30.88 -18.97 -14.71
C PRO A 221 30.00 -19.73 -13.68
N LEU A 222 28.67 -19.57 -13.73
CA LEU A 222 27.70 -20.27 -12.90
C LEU A 222 27.04 -21.48 -13.61
N LEU A 223 27.25 -21.61 -14.91
CA LEU A 223 26.69 -22.71 -15.72
C LEU A 223 27.39 -24.04 -15.39
N THR A 224 26.77 -25.15 -15.80
CA THR A 224 27.42 -26.46 -15.63
C THR A 224 28.60 -26.60 -16.61
N PRO A 225 29.75 -27.18 -16.21
CA PRO A 225 30.88 -27.34 -17.13
C PRO A 225 30.56 -28.11 -18.41
N ARG A 226 29.58 -29.03 -18.35
CA ARG A 226 29.06 -29.76 -19.52
C ARG A 226 28.32 -28.84 -20.47
N TYR A 227 27.40 -28.02 -19.98
CA TYR A 227 26.67 -27.06 -20.82
C TYR A 227 27.66 -26.12 -21.55
N ILE A 228 28.72 -25.68 -20.86
CA ILE A 228 29.78 -24.86 -21.46
C ILE A 228 30.54 -25.60 -22.57
N THR A 229 30.94 -26.87 -22.38
CA THR A 229 31.70 -27.62 -23.41
C THR A 229 30.85 -28.17 -24.55
N ASP A 230 29.60 -28.51 -24.26
CA ASP A 230 28.77 -29.32 -25.16
C ASP A 230 27.79 -28.44 -25.96
N VAL A 231 27.33 -27.31 -25.38
CA VAL A 231 26.40 -26.35 -26.01
C VAL A 231 27.09 -25.04 -26.39
N ILE A 232 27.68 -24.35 -25.41
CA ILE A 232 28.26 -23.00 -25.66
C ILE A 232 29.47 -23.06 -26.60
N ASP A 233 30.37 -24.03 -26.37
CA ASP A 233 31.53 -24.28 -27.23
C ASP A 233 31.16 -24.84 -28.62
N THR A 234 29.91 -25.23 -28.88
CA THR A 234 29.46 -25.75 -30.18
C THR A 234 28.65 -24.75 -31.01
N GLU A 235 28.00 -23.77 -30.38
CA GLU A 235 27.20 -22.74 -31.06
C GLU A 235 28.07 -21.85 -32.01
N PRO A 236 27.72 -21.74 -33.31
CA PRO A 236 28.58 -21.08 -34.31
C PRO A 236 28.83 -19.59 -34.04
N PHE A 237 27.85 -18.82 -33.57
CA PHE A 237 28.02 -17.37 -33.34
C PHE A 237 29.11 -17.08 -32.31
N ILE A 238 29.28 -17.95 -31.32
CA ILE A 238 30.32 -17.84 -30.29
C ILE A 238 31.68 -18.21 -30.86
N ARG A 239 31.76 -19.20 -31.76
CA ARG A 239 33.01 -19.57 -32.45
C ARG A 239 33.52 -18.45 -33.38
N CYS A 240 32.62 -17.70 -34.00
CA CYS A 240 32.95 -16.61 -34.93
C CYS A 240 33.49 -15.34 -34.24
N SER A 241 33.05 -15.03 -33.01
CA SER A 241 33.47 -13.82 -32.29
C SER A 241 34.57 -14.09 -31.26
N LEU A 242 35.70 -13.38 -31.38
CA LEU A 242 36.81 -13.45 -30.41
C LEU A 242 36.38 -13.04 -29.01
N GLN A 243 35.59 -11.95 -28.89
CA GLN A 243 35.10 -11.46 -27.60
C GLN A 243 34.20 -12.47 -26.89
N CYS A 244 33.32 -13.16 -27.64
CA CYS A 244 32.48 -14.21 -27.08
C CYS A 244 33.32 -15.39 -26.56
N ARG A 245 34.41 -15.74 -27.26
CA ARG A 245 35.34 -16.79 -26.81
C ARG A 245 36.12 -16.40 -25.57
N ASP A 246 36.54 -15.14 -25.44
CA ASP A 246 37.23 -14.67 -24.23
C ASP A 246 36.34 -14.80 -22.97
N LEU A 247 35.03 -14.51 -23.08
CA LEU A 247 34.04 -14.72 -22.02
C LEU A 247 33.87 -16.21 -21.65
N VAL A 248 33.81 -17.09 -22.65
CA VAL A 248 33.70 -18.54 -22.44
C VAL A 248 34.97 -19.11 -21.80
N ASP A 249 36.15 -18.65 -22.24
CA ASP A 249 37.42 -19.06 -21.64
C ASP A 249 37.62 -18.47 -20.22
N GLU A 250 37.01 -17.34 -19.87
CA GLU A 250 36.88 -16.86 -18.48
C GLU A 250 36.08 -17.86 -17.61
N ALA A 251 34.90 -18.28 -18.08
CA ALA A 251 34.08 -19.28 -17.38
C ALA A 251 34.83 -20.61 -17.20
N LYS A 252 35.49 -21.13 -18.26
CA LYS A 252 36.35 -22.32 -18.15
C LYS A 252 37.45 -22.15 -17.11
N LYS A 253 38.15 -21.00 -17.08
CA LYS A 253 39.19 -20.72 -16.06
C LYS A 253 38.62 -20.75 -14.63
N PHE A 254 37.39 -20.27 -14.41
CA PHE A 254 36.71 -20.28 -13.11
C PHE A 254 36.34 -21.71 -12.64
N HIS A 255 35.94 -22.60 -13.55
CA HIS A 255 35.72 -24.00 -13.21
C HIS A 255 37.03 -24.75 -12.97
N LEU A 256 38.04 -24.53 -13.83
CA LEU A 256 39.36 -25.19 -13.79
C LEU A 256 40.25 -24.79 -12.59
N ARG A 257 39.97 -23.68 -11.90
CA ARG A 257 40.78 -23.19 -10.76
C ARG A 257 39.93 -22.90 -9.51
N PRO A 258 39.40 -23.93 -8.82
CA PRO A 258 38.55 -23.75 -7.64
C PRO A 258 39.18 -22.89 -6.53
N GLU A 259 40.49 -23.05 -6.26
CA GLU A 259 41.19 -22.28 -5.22
C GLU A 259 41.17 -20.75 -5.44
N LEU A 260 41.03 -20.31 -6.70
CA LEU A 260 41.10 -18.89 -7.08
C LEU A 260 39.73 -18.22 -7.22
N ARG A 261 38.62 -18.93 -7.02
CA ARG A 261 37.26 -18.36 -7.12
C ARG A 261 37.02 -17.17 -6.18
N SER A 262 37.66 -17.15 -5.01
CA SER A 262 37.64 -16.00 -4.08
C SER A 262 38.41 -14.77 -4.56
N GLN A 263 39.27 -14.92 -5.58
CA GLN A 263 40.03 -13.83 -6.22
C GLN A 263 39.44 -13.43 -7.58
N MET A 264 38.64 -14.31 -8.19
CA MET A 264 37.94 -14.10 -9.46
C MET A 264 36.51 -13.56 -9.26
N GLN A 265 36.20 -12.91 -8.13
CA GLN A 265 34.85 -12.40 -7.86
C GLN A 265 34.53 -11.17 -8.71
N GLY A 266 33.48 -11.26 -9.52
CA GLY A 266 32.94 -10.16 -10.34
C GLY A 266 31.43 -10.30 -10.56
N PRO A 267 30.79 -9.40 -11.34
CA PRO A 267 29.35 -9.47 -11.59
C PRO A 267 28.91 -10.79 -12.22
N ARG A 268 29.71 -11.32 -13.17
CA ARG A 268 29.49 -12.63 -13.82
C ARG A 268 29.66 -13.85 -12.92
N THR A 269 30.16 -13.72 -11.69
CA THR A 269 30.36 -14.84 -10.76
C THR A 269 29.46 -14.78 -9.52
N ARG A 270 28.43 -13.94 -9.55
CA ARG A 270 27.44 -13.76 -8.47
C ARG A 270 26.08 -14.24 -8.99
N ALA A 271 25.46 -15.21 -8.30
CA ALA A 271 24.11 -15.66 -8.63
C ALA A 271 23.09 -14.50 -8.59
N ARG A 272 22.01 -14.63 -9.38
CA ARG A 272 20.88 -13.69 -9.34
C ARG A 272 20.20 -13.70 -7.98
N LEU A 273 19.43 -12.66 -7.71
CA LEU A 273 18.73 -12.48 -6.45
C LEU A 273 17.54 -13.43 -6.41
N VAL A 274 17.55 -14.39 -5.48
CA VAL A 274 16.39 -15.25 -5.19
C VAL A 274 15.23 -14.41 -4.64
N GLU A 275 13.99 -14.81 -4.92
CA GLU A 275 12.73 -14.07 -4.67
C GLU A 275 12.68 -13.30 -3.34
N GLU A 276 13.07 -13.91 -2.21
CA GLU A 276 13.08 -13.23 -0.90
C GLU A 276 14.00 -11.99 -0.85
N ARG A 277 15.15 -12.04 -1.55
CA ARG A 277 16.09 -10.93 -1.66
C ARG A 277 15.59 -9.85 -2.62
N VAL A 278 14.90 -10.25 -3.69
CA VAL A 278 14.24 -9.31 -4.60
C VAL A 278 13.13 -8.55 -3.87
N ALA A 279 12.22 -9.27 -3.19
CA ALA A 279 11.18 -8.65 -2.38
C ALA A 279 11.75 -7.73 -1.29
N THR A 280 12.90 -8.08 -0.70
CA THR A 280 13.60 -7.21 0.27
C THR A 280 14.16 -5.94 -0.39
N LEU A 281 14.80 -6.04 -1.56
CA LEU A 281 15.44 -4.92 -2.25
C LEU A 281 14.42 -3.99 -2.92
N GLN A 282 13.37 -4.53 -3.53
CA GLN A 282 12.24 -3.76 -4.04
C GLN A 282 11.57 -2.98 -2.91
N ARG A 283 11.43 -3.58 -1.71
CA ARG A 283 10.90 -2.87 -0.53
C ARG A 283 11.81 -1.75 -0.02
N ILE A 284 13.13 -1.87 -0.18
CA ILE A 284 14.08 -0.79 0.11
C ILE A 284 13.92 0.33 -0.94
N ARG A 285 13.85 -0.01 -2.23
CA ARG A 285 13.71 0.94 -3.33
C ARG A 285 12.39 1.73 -3.29
N GLU A 286 11.29 1.09 -2.87
CA GLU A 286 10.01 1.77 -2.56
C GLU A 286 10.16 2.81 -1.44
N LEU A 287 10.99 2.52 -0.42
CA LEU A 287 11.23 3.45 0.69
C LEU A 287 12.16 4.59 0.29
N GLU A 288 13.14 4.34 -0.58
CA GLU A 288 14.02 5.35 -1.18
C GLU A 288 13.21 6.33 -2.05
N LEU A 289 12.41 5.83 -3.00
CA LEU A 289 11.51 6.65 -3.82
C LEU A 289 10.49 7.44 -2.98
N PHE A 290 9.99 6.85 -1.88
CA PHE A 290 9.11 7.56 -0.95
C PHE A 290 9.83 8.70 -0.22
N LEU A 291 11.12 8.53 0.13
CA LEU A 291 11.93 9.58 0.75
C LEU A 291 12.19 10.73 -0.23
N GLU A 292 12.66 10.43 -1.45
CA GLU A 292 12.87 11.42 -2.52
C GLU A 292 11.59 12.23 -2.80
N ALA A 293 10.44 11.57 -2.91
CA ALA A 293 9.15 12.24 -3.07
C ALA A 293 8.79 13.15 -1.88
N THR A 294 9.18 12.81 -0.65
CA THR A 294 9.00 13.70 0.51
C THR A 294 9.96 14.89 0.54
N GLU A 295 11.14 14.81 -0.07
CA GLU A 295 12.07 15.95 -0.19
C GLU A 295 11.62 16.91 -1.31
N HIS A 296 11.23 16.40 -2.48
CA HIS A 296 10.68 17.22 -3.56
C HIS A 296 9.36 17.94 -3.18
N THR A 297 8.52 17.35 -2.32
CA THR A 297 7.30 17.99 -1.80
C THR A 297 7.52 18.96 -0.62
N VAL A 298 8.76 19.08 -0.13
CA VAL A 298 9.23 20.21 0.68
C VAL A 298 9.74 21.32 -0.24
N SER A 299 10.65 21.00 -1.17
CA SER A 299 11.28 21.99 -2.07
C SER A 299 10.27 22.79 -2.91
N THR A 300 9.27 22.11 -3.50
CA THR A 300 8.21 22.76 -4.30
C THR A 300 7.27 23.69 -3.52
N LYS A 301 7.36 23.73 -2.18
CA LYS A 301 6.60 24.70 -1.35
C LYS A 301 7.35 25.99 -1.05
N GLU A 302 8.62 26.10 -1.42
CA GLU A 302 9.40 27.34 -1.25
C GLU A 302 9.32 28.24 -2.50
N GLU A 303 8.94 27.70 -3.66
CA GLU A 303 8.91 28.43 -4.95
C GLU A 303 7.58 29.15 -5.28
N THR A 304 6.52 29.01 -4.47
CA THR A 304 5.20 29.63 -4.72
C THR A 304 4.71 30.52 -3.57
N GLY A 305 5.60 31.39 -3.08
CA GLY A 305 5.29 32.40 -2.06
C GLY A 305 4.90 33.77 -2.62
N ASP A 306 3.59 34.04 -2.76
CA ASP A 306 3.09 35.42 -2.82
C ASP A 306 3.02 36.04 -1.41
N SER A 307 3.22 37.36 -1.28
CA SER A 307 3.58 38.03 -0.02
C SER A 307 3.25 39.54 -0.10
N PRO A 308 2.81 40.21 0.99
CA PRO A 308 3.67 40.53 2.15
C PRO A 308 2.90 40.54 3.50
N GLU A 309 3.38 40.98 4.68
CA GLU A 309 4.52 41.79 5.15
C GLU A 309 5.16 41.14 6.42
N LYS A 310 6.33 41.51 6.98
CA LYS A 310 6.93 42.86 7.08
C LYS A 310 8.44 42.83 7.42
N VAL A 311 9.23 43.60 6.65
CA VAL A 311 10.40 44.45 7.02
C VAL A 311 11.16 44.11 8.33
N ALA A 312 12.49 43.91 8.41
CA ALA A 312 13.63 43.76 7.48
C ALA A 312 14.87 43.29 8.33
N SER A 313 16.14 43.13 7.91
CA SER A 313 16.89 43.48 6.69
C SER A 313 18.05 42.48 6.42
N SER A 314 19.29 42.91 6.15
CA SER A 314 20.41 42.09 5.65
C SER A 314 21.79 42.80 5.81
N PRO A 315 22.96 42.28 5.34
CA PRO A 315 23.34 40.90 4.96
C PRO A 315 24.70 40.42 5.57
N THR A 316 25.08 39.14 5.42
CA THR A 316 26.29 38.66 4.64
C THR A 316 26.78 37.22 4.99
N GLN A 317 27.25 36.52 3.94
CA GLN A 317 28.22 35.40 3.91
C GLN A 317 27.92 34.04 4.59
N GLU A 318 27.46 33.10 3.75
CA GLU A 318 28.05 31.75 3.62
C GLU A 318 29.39 31.79 2.82
N PRO A 319 30.15 30.69 2.66
CA PRO A 319 29.99 29.33 3.19
C PRO A 319 31.23 28.81 3.98
N ASP A 320 31.17 27.57 4.49
CA ASP A 320 32.17 26.55 4.11
C ASP A 320 31.71 25.12 4.50
N ILE A 321 31.59 24.24 3.51
CA ILE A 321 31.34 22.79 3.67
C ILE A 321 32.65 22.05 3.31
N TRP A 322 32.79 20.80 3.73
CA TRP A 322 33.92 19.89 3.43
C TRP A 322 35.23 20.10 4.21
N ARG A 323 35.26 19.57 5.45
CA ARG A 323 36.49 18.93 5.96
C ARG A 323 36.22 17.55 6.54
N ASN A 324 37.08 16.61 6.15
CA ASN A 324 37.32 15.31 6.78
C ASN A 324 36.27 14.20 6.57
N VAL A 325 36.00 13.88 5.29
CA VAL A 325 35.94 12.46 4.90
C VAL A 325 37.33 11.84 5.14
N THR A 326 37.36 10.53 5.45
CA THR A 326 38.54 9.70 5.80
C THR A 326 39.11 9.86 7.22
N GLN A 327 38.92 8.82 8.06
CA GLN A 327 40.05 8.03 8.58
C GLN A 327 39.61 6.71 9.25
N ARG A 328 40.49 5.70 9.19
CA ARG A 328 40.53 4.45 10.00
C ARG A 328 39.47 3.35 9.77
N SER A 329 39.66 2.66 8.64
CA SER A 329 39.40 1.21 8.50
C SER A 329 40.14 0.36 9.54
N ARG A 330 39.54 -0.77 10.00
CA ARG A 330 40.18 -2.13 9.95
C ARG A 330 39.31 -3.33 10.44
N ARG A 331 38.70 -4.00 9.45
CA ARG A 331 38.57 -5.48 9.26
C ARG A 331 37.76 -6.39 10.25
N PRO A 332 37.36 -7.62 9.81
CA PRO A 332 36.23 -8.38 10.39
C PRO A 332 36.52 -9.84 10.80
N ARG A 333 35.48 -10.52 11.32
CA ARG A 333 35.21 -12.00 11.36
C ARG A 333 33.70 -12.18 11.68
N VAL A 334 32.96 -13.26 11.39
CA VAL A 334 32.90 -14.35 10.38
C VAL A 334 31.83 -15.34 10.91
N LEU A 335 30.90 -15.77 10.04
CA LEU A 335 29.89 -16.84 10.13
C LEU A 335 29.47 -17.49 11.48
N SER A 336 28.14 -17.65 11.63
CA SER A 336 27.53 -18.99 11.71
C SER A 336 26.08 -18.97 11.20
N ASP A 337 25.68 -20.00 10.44
CA ASP A 337 24.34 -20.15 9.84
C ASP A 337 23.27 -20.63 10.84
N CYS A 338 21.98 -20.41 10.53
CA CYS A 338 20.96 -21.47 10.38
C CYS A 338 19.50 -20.98 10.27
N LEU A 339 18.83 -21.41 9.19
CA LEU A 339 17.44 -21.86 9.08
C LEU A 339 16.25 -20.92 9.42
N GLU A 340 15.41 -20.71 8.40
CA GLU A 340 14.04 -20.19 8.47
C GLU A 340 13.10 -21.04 9.35
N ILE A 341 12.03 -20.42 9.88
CA ILE A 341 10.71 -21.06 9.94
C ILE A 341 9.62 -20.06 9.52
N ARG A 342 8.84 -20.44 8.51
CA ARG A 342 7.72 -19.70 7.89
C ARG A 342 6.70 -19.15 8.90
N ASN A 343 6.21 -17.92 8.69
CA ASN A 343 4.91 -17.48 9.18
C ASN A 343 3.83 -17.73 8.12
N ARG A 344 2.99 -18.76 8.29
CA ARG A 344 1.67 -18.82 7.62
C ARG A 344 0.67 -17.99 8.42
N PHE A 345 -0.15 -17.19 7.73
CA PHE A 345 -1.35 -16.59 8.32
C PHE A 345 -2.58 -17.30 7.78
N GLU A 346 -3.23 -18.11 8.61
CA GLU A 346 -4.55 -18.65 8.33
C GLU A 346 -5.62 -17.64 8.78
N VAL A 347 -6.46 -17.21 7.85
CA VAL A 347 -7.70 -16.48 8.14
C VAL A 347 -8.85 -17.37 7.70
N LEU A 348 -9.35 -18.21 8.61
CA LEU A 348 -10.55 -19.00 8.37
C LEU A 348 -11.79 -18.14 8.61
N SER A 349 -12.52 -17.85 7.52
CA SER A 349 -13.89 -17.37 7.56
C SER A 349 -14.83 -18.47 8.07
N PRO A 350 -15.76 -18.20 9.00
CA PRO A 350 -16.73 -19.18 9.46
C PRO A 350 -17.91 -19.31 8.47
N SER A 351 -17.94 -20.38 7.69
CA SER A 351 -19.18 -20.97 7.17
C SER A 351 -19.71 -21.99 8.19
N MET A 352 -21.03 -22.11 8.31
CA MET A 352 -21.72 -23.09 9.17
C MET A 352 -22.50 -24.06 8.31
N GLU A 353 -22.37 -25.36 8.61
CA GLU A 353 -23.30 -26.43 8.28
C GLU A 353 -22.95 -27.63 9.20
N ASP A 354 -23.91 -28.02 10.05
CA ASP A 354 -24.34 -29.37 10.49
C ASP A 354 -23.29 -30.41 10.97
N GLU A 355 -23.58 -31.41 11.82
CA GLU A 355 -24.79 -31.97 12.47
C GLU A 355 -24.34 -32.56 13.85
N GLU A 356 -25.07 -33.18 14.80
CA GLU A 356 -26.47 -33.64 15.01
C GLU A 356 -26.69 -33.80 16.56
N GLN A 357 -27.83 -34.35 16.98
CA GLN A 357 -28.15 -34.98 18.28
C GLN A 357 -28.67 -34.15 19.48
N THR A 358 -29.71 -34.76 20.06
CA THR A 358 -30.76 -34.23 20.96
C THR A 358 -30.84 -35.17 22.21
N PRO A 359 -31.88 -35.24 23.09
CA PRO A 359 -33.19 -34.58 23.10
C PRO A 359 -33.77 -34.11 24.46
N PHE A 360 -35.02 -33.62 24.38
CA PHE A 360 -36.13 -33.57 25.37
C PHE A 360 -36.69 -32.21 25.85
N GLU A 361 -38.04 -32.19 25.88
CA GLU A 361 -39.00 -31.31 26.58
C GLU A 361 -39.10 -29.80 26.24
N ASP A 362 -39.75 -29.54 25.10
CA ASP A 362 -41.13 -29.01 25.02
C ASP A 362 -41.56 -27.80 25.90
N LEU A 363 -41.98 -26.69 25.28
CA LEU A 363 -43.38 -26.20 25.34
C LEU A 363 -43.70 -24.92 24.52
N SER A 364 -44.75 -25.03 23.72
CA SER A 364 -45.74 -23.98 23.35
C SER A 364 -45.32 -22.62 22.74
N LEU A 365 -45.55 -22.51 21.41
CA LEU A 365 -46.55 -21.62 20.77
C LEU A 365 -46.53 -20.09 20.97
N ILE A 366 -46.34 -19.33 19.88
CA ILE A 366 -47.42 -18.66 19.10
C ILE A 366 -46.85 -18.09 17.79
N THR A 367 -47.66 -18.02 16.73
CA THR A 367 -47.28 -17.62 15.36
C THR A 367 -47.26 -16.10 15.14
N VAL A 368 -46.56 -15.68 14.09
CA VAL A 368 -46.74 -14.37 13.42
C VAL A 368 -47.42 -14.64 12.08
N ASP A 369 -48.63 -14.12 11.89
CA ASP A 369 -49.31 -14.10 10.60
C ASP A 369 -48.98 -12.83 9.80
N GLN A 370 -49.16 -12.91 8.48
CA GLN A 370 -48.63 -11.98 7.49
C GLN A 370 -49.73 -11.09 6.84
N VAL A 371 -49.32 -10.44 5.74
CA VAL A 371 -50.10 -9.96 4.58
C VAL A 371 -50.31 -8.43 4.50
N TYR A 372 -50.28 -7.97 3.24
CA TYR A 372 -50.36 -6.59 2.74
C TYR A 372 -51.83 -6.19 2.43
N GLU A 373 -52.01 -5.02 1.80
CA GLU A 373 -53.22 -4.57 1.09
C GLU A 373 -54.43 -4.16 2.00
N ASP A 374 -55.19 -3.08 1.74
CA ASP A 374 -54.98 -2.02 0.74
C ASP A 374 -55.65 -0.66 1.06
N GLU A 375 -55.35 0.31 0.18
CA GLU A 375 -55.96 1.61 -0.17
C GLU A 375 -57.11 2.34 0.60
N GLU A 376 -57.00 3.68 0.52
CA GLU A 376 -58.02 4.73 0.29
C GLU A 376 -58.90 5.37 1.41
N GLN A 377 -58.84 6.72 1.39
CA GLN A 377 -59.85 7.75 1.71
C GLN A 377 -60.60 7.78 3.07
N ARG A 378 -60.41 8.92 3.78
CA ARG A 378 -61.39 10.03 3.69
C ARG A 378 -60.90 11.38 4.23
N GLN A 379 -61.55 12.44 3.75
CA GLN A 379 -61.42 13.85 4.15
C GLN A 379 -61.96 14.04 5.60
N SER A 380 -61.68 15.09 6.38
CA SER A 380 -61.68 16.52 6.03
C SER A 380 -61.32 17.41 7.25
N SER A 381 -61.31 18.74 7.06
CA SER A 381 -61.64 19.77 8.08
C SER A 381 -60.66 20.00 9.25
N GLY A 382 -60.05 21.20 9.33
CA GLY A 382 -59.21 21.57 10.49
C GLY A 382 -58.47 22.92 10.44
N ASN A 383 -59.11 24.01 10.01
CA ASN A 383 -58.48 25.34 10.08
C ASN A 383 -58.22 25.80 11.52
N VAL A 384 -56.96 26.08 11.87
CA VAL A 384 -56.58 27.19 12.77
C VAL A 384 -55.37 27.91 12.18
N GLN A 385 -55.35 29.24 12.32
CA GLN A 385 -54.45 30.17 11.64
C GLN A 385 -53.48 30.83 12.63
N ALA A 386 -52.52 31.60 12.09
CA ALA A 386 -51.73 32.66 12.73
C ALA A 386 -50.35 32.31 13.36
N THR A 387 -49.32 32.64 12.58
CA THR A 387 -48.25 33.60 12.93
C THR A 387 -47.43 33.43 14.21
N LEU A 388 -46.10 33.22 14.07
CA LEU A 388 -45.06 34.15 14.56
C LEU A 388 -43.63 33.67 14.24
N GLU A 389 -42.95 34.41 13.36
CA GLU A 389 -41.49 34.59 13.35
C GLU A 389 -41.13 35.92 14.05
N PRO A 390 -39.84 36.21 14.39
CA PRO A 390 -38.71 35.30 14.59
C PRO A 390 -37.97 35.55 15.94
N THR A 391 -37.25 34.55 16.46
CA THR A 391 -36.10 34.82 17.35
C THR A 391 -34.94 33.86 17.06
N ALA A 392 -33.82 34.41 16.60
CA ALA A 392 -32.63 33.62 16.30
C ALA A 392 -31.93 33.17 17.60
N HIS A 393 -31.96 31.87 17.90
CA HIS A 393 -31.12 31.26 18.94
C HIS A 393 -30.16 30.23 18.33
N ARG A 394 -28.99 30.76 17.96
CA ARG A 394 -27.80 30.13 17.37
C ARG A 394 -27.46 28.76 17.99
N ARG A 395 -27.99 27.67 17.43
CA ARG A 395 -27.63 26.29 17.82
C ARG A 395 -26.46 25.78 16.98
N THR A 396 -25.37 25.40 17.64
CA THR A 396 -24.18 24.82 17.02
C THR A 396 -24.47 23.43 16.47
N PRO A 397 -23.92 23.05 15.29
CA PRO A 397 -24.17 21.74 14.70
C PRO A 397 -23.59 20.62 15.57
N THR A 398 -24.46 19.70 16.01
CA THR A 398 -24.05 18.49 16.74
C THR A 398 -23.36 17.52 15.80
N ARG A 399 -22.10 17.17 16.09
CA ARG A 399 -21.31 16.21 15.29
C ARG A 399 -21.83 14.78 15.49
N PRO A 400 -21.77 13.92 14.45
CA PRO A 400 -22.21 12.53 14.56
C PRO A 400 -21.38 11.75 15.58
N LYS A 401 -22.04 10.88 16.35
CA LYS A 401 -21.41 10.08 17.42
C LYS A 401 -20.58 8.92 16.87
N ARG A 402 -19.35 9.24 16.45
CA ARG A 402 -18.31 8.27 16.12
C ARG A 402 -17.95 7.42 17.36
N ARG A 403 -17.60 6.14 17.11
CA ARG A 403 -17.21 5.16 18.14
C ARG A 403 -16.01 5.64 18.95
N ARG A 404 -16.09 5.62 20.29
CA ARG A 404 -14.97 6.07 21.16
C ARG A 404 -13.78 5.13 21.00
N VAL A 405 -12.62 5.70 20.70
CA VAL A 405 -11.31 5.03 20.72
C VAL A 405 -10.56 5.49 21.96
N VAL A 406 -9.99 4.54 22.70
CA VAL A 406 -9.10 4.84 23.82
C VAL A 406 -7.79 4.06 23.65
N VAL A 407 -6.68 4.78 23.50
CA VAL A 407 -5.34 4.19 23.49
C VAL A 407 -4.72 4.38 24.87
N ILE A 408 -4.46 3.29 25.59
CA ILE A 408 -3.94 3.32 26.97
C ILE A 408 -2.51 2.78 26.97
N GLY A 409 -1.59 3.46 27.64
CA GLY A 409 -0.22 2.96 27.73
C GLY A 409 0.73 3.85 28.50
N ASP A 410 2.01 3.47 28.51
CA ASP A 410 3.03 4.14 29.32
C ASP A 410 3.57 5.44 28.68
N SER A 411 4.74 5.90 29.15
CA SER A 411 5.46 7.08 28.66
C SER A 411 5.74 7.09 27.15
N LEU A 412 5.76 5.95 26.46
CA LEU A 412 5.98 5.84 25.02
C LEU A 412 4.87 6.50 24.18
N LEU A 413 3.67 6.66 24.73
CA LEU A 413 2.57 7.38 24.06
C LEU A 413 2.69 8.91 24.14
N ARG A 414 3.59 9.47 24.96
CA ARG A 414 3.69 10.93 25.16
C ARG A 414 4.10 11.65 23.88
N GLY A 415 3.25 12.55 23.40
CA GLY A 415 3.46 13.30 22.15
C GLY A 415 2.91 12.59 20.90
N THR A 416 2.27 11.42 21.04
CA THR A 416 1.65 10.69 19.92
C THR A 416 0.20 11.14 19.65
N GLU A 417 -0.38 11.95 20.54
CA GLU A 417 -1.81 12.24 20.61
C GLU A 417 -2.30 12.99 19.35
N ALA A 418 -1.48 13.92 18.85
CA ALA A 418 -1.76 14.66 17.62
C ALA A 418 -1.85 13.73 16.39
N VAL A 419 -1.03 12.68 16.32
CA VAL A 419 -0.99 11.72 15.21
C VAL A 419 -2.12 10.70 15.32
N ILE A 420 -2.36 10.16 16.52
CA ILE A 420 -3.37 9.11 16.76
C ILE A 420 -4.80 9.65 16.67
N CYS A 421 -5.08 10.80 17.32
CA CYS A 421 -6.39 11.43 17.27
C CYS A 421 -6.63 12.15 15.93
N GLY A 422 -5.57 12.74 15.35
CA GLY A 422 -5.65 13.48 14.09
C GLY A 422 -6.67 14.63 14.17
N PRO A 423 -7.54 14.82 13.15
CA PRO A 423 -8.57 15.84 13.19
C PRO A 423 -9.74 15.51 14.15
N ASP A 424 -9.85 14.26 14.63
CA ASP A 424 -10.98 13.81 15.45
C ASP A 424 -10.63 13.70 16.94
N LYS A 425 -10.38 14.86 17.54
CA LYS A 425 -10.10 15.02 18.97
C LYS A 425 -11.34 14.83 19.88
N MET A 426 -12.51 14.46 19.31
CA MET A 426 -13.76 14.29 20.06
C MET A 426 -14.15 12.81 20.26
N SER A 427 -13.75 11.91 19.35
CA SER A 427 -13.99 10.46 19.48
C SER A 427 -12.76 9.67 19.96
N ARG A 428 -11.55 10.23 19.85
CA ARG A 428 -10.29 9.54 20.13
C ARG A 428 -9.56 10.14 21.32
N GLU A 429 -9.17 9.31 22.27
CA GLU A 429 -8.44 9.69 23.48
C GLU A 429 -7.16 8.84 23.64
N VAL A 430 -6.07 9.46 24.11
CA VAL A 430 -4.81 8.79 24.40
C VAL A 430 -4.47 8.99 25.88
N CYS A 431 -4.56 7.92 26.65
CA CYS A 431 -4.33 7.88 28.09
C CYS A 431 -2.87 7.45 28.36
N CYS A 432 -1.93 8.40 28.22
CA CYS A 432 -0.54 8.20 28.63
C CYS A 432 -0.44 8.17 30.17
N LEU A 433 0.15 7.11 30.71
CA LEU A 433 0.34 6.85 32.13
C LEU A 433 1.85 6.64 32.39
N PRO A 434 2.65 7.73 32.51
CA PRO A 434 4.10 7.65 32.58
C PRO A 434 4.60 6.75 33.72
N GLY A 435 5.50 5.82 33.42
CA GLY A 435 6.06 4.87 34.40
C GLY A 435 5.12 3.77 34.87
N ALA A 436 3.86 3.72 34.41
CA ALA A 436 2.89 2.74 34.84
C ALA A 436 3.26 1.31 34.43
N LYS A 437 2.88 0.36 35.28
CA LYS A 437 2.95 -1.09 35.09
C LYS A 437 1.59 -1.65 34.68
N ILE A 438 1.58 -2.91 34.24
CA ILE A 438 0.36 -3.65 33.86
C ILE A 438 -0.67 -3.62 35.00
N GLN A 439 -0.22 -3.71 36.25
CA GLN A 439 -1.07 -3.65 37.45
C GLN A 439 -1.73 -2.27 37.63
N ASP A 440 -0.98 -1.17 37.52
CA ASP A 440 -1.51 0.20 37.63
C ASP A 440 -2.61 0.49 36.59
N VAL A 441 -2.42 -0.02 35.37
CA VAL A 441 -3.41 0.11 34.28
C VAL A 441 -4.62 -0.78 34.54
N THR A 442 -4.43 -1.98 35.09
CA THR A 442 -5.52 -2.87 35.52
C THR A 442 -6.37 -2.24 36.61
N GLU A 443 -5.79 -1.46 37.52
CA GLU A 443 -6.55 -0.73 38.55
C GLU A 443 -7.30 0.47 37.96
N ARG A 444 -6.64 1.29 37.14
CA ARG A 444 -7.21 2.53 36.59
C ARG A 444 -8.25 2.33 35.48
N LEU A 445 -8.33 1.12 34.90
CA LEU A 445 -9.21 0.77 33.77
C LEU A 445 -10.66 1.27 33.94
N GLN A 446 -11.23 1.13 35.14
CA GLN A 446 -12.62 1.52 35.46
C GLN A 446 -12.84 3.04 35.54
N GLY A 447 -11.78 3.85 35.69
CA GLY A 447 -11.87 5.32 35.66
C GLY A 447 -11.60 5.93 34.27
N ILE A 448 -10.97 5.17 33.38
CA ILE A 448 -10.62 5.59 32.01
C ILE A 448 -11.83 5.45 31.06
N ILE A 449 -12.68 4.47 31.33
CA ILE A 449 -13.87 4.14 30.55
C ILE A 449 -15.09 4.74 31.24
N LYS A 450 -15.90 5.51 30.51
CA LYS A 450 -17.03 6.24 31.08
C LYS A 450 -18.29 5.38 30.95
N PRO A 451 -19.22 5.36 31.92
CA PRO A 451 -20.47 4.58 31.83
C PRO A 451 -21.36 4.92 30.62
N THR A 452 -21.07 6.03 29.93
CA THR A 452 -21.72 6.49 28.70
C THR A 452 -21.22 5.81 27.43
N ASP A 453 -20.12 5.06 27.48
CA ASP A 453 -19.39 4.60 26.30
C ASP A 453 -20.01 3.32 25.71
N LYS A 454 -20.84 3.47 24.67
CA LYS A 454 -21.35 2.33 23.91
C LYS A 454 -20.27 1.71 23.02
N TYR A 455 -19.86 0.50 23.35
CA TYR A 455 -18.96 -0.38 22.59
C TYR A 455 -17.66 0.27 22.08
N PRO A 456 -16.82 0.82 22.98
CA PRO A 456 -15.56 1.45 22.61
C PRO A 456 -14.56 0.47 21.97
N PHE A 457 -13.58 1.04 21.28
CA PHE A 457 -12.37 0.32 20.85
C PHE A 457 -11.22 0.69 21.79
N LEU A 458 -10.62 -0.31 22.45
CA LEU A 458 -9.47 -0.14 23.33
C LEU A 458 -8.21 -0.74 22.71
N LEU A 459 -7.15 0.06 22.70
CA LEU A 459 -5.81 -0.34 22.29
C LEU A 459 -4.85 -0.14 23.48
N VAL A 460 -4.27 -1.22 23.99
CA VAL A 460 -3.47 -1.19 25.22
C VAL A 460 -2.01 -1.51 24.92
N HIS A 461 -1.10 -0.59 25.23
CA HIS A 461 0.36 -0.74 25.11
C HIS A 461 1.03 -0.56 26.47
N VAL A 462 1.33 -1.66 27.15
CA VAL A 462 1.88 -1.69 28.51
C VAL A 462 2.94 -2.79 28.64
N GLY A 463 3.74 -2.77 29.71
CA GLY A 463 4.67 -3.84 30.06
C GLY A 463 6.15 -3.51 29.91
N THR A 464 6.50 -2.40 29.23
CA THR A 464 7.89 -1.91 29.10
C THR A 464 8.55 -1.74 30.46
N ASN A 465 7.82 -1.19 31.44
CA ASN A 465 8.29 -0.99 32.82
C ASN A 465 8.36 -2.29 33.62
N ASP A 466 7.49 -3.27 33.35
CA ASP A 466 7.46 -4.54 34.06
C ASP A 466 8.60 -5.47 33.67
N THR A 467 9.03 -5.47 32.41
CA THR A 467 10.18 -6.29 31.96
C THR A 467 11.48 -5.94 32.66
N ALA A 468 11.61 -4.71 33.18
CA ALA A 468 12.76 -4.26 33.93
C ALA A 468 12.85 -4.87 35.34
N SER A 469 11.74 -4.98 36.08
CA SER A 469 11.75 -5.39 37.50
C SER A 469 11.11 -6.75 37.80
N ASN A 470 10.27 -7.28 36.92
CA ASN A 470 9.43 -8.44 37.23
C ASN A 470 10.00 -9.73 36.60
N SER A 471 9.65 -10.88 37.19
CA SER A 471 9.87 -12.20 36.58
C SER A 471 8.83 -12.47 35.47
N LEU A 472 9.18 -13.31 34.49
CA LEU A 472 8.29 -13.68 33.39
C LEU A 472 6.92 -14.19 33.90
N GLN A 473 6.92 -15.04 34.92
CA GLN A 473 5.69 -15.57 35.52
C GLN A 473 4.81 -14.47 36.15
N LYS A 474 5.41 -13.44 36.79
CA LYS A 474 4.63 -12.32 37.31
C LYS A 474 4.01 -11.51 36.16
N ILE A 475 4.79 -11.19 35.13
CA ILE A 475 4.32 -10.45 33.95
C ILE A 475 3.11 -11.14 33.30
N LYS A 476 3.16 -12.47 33.13
CA LYS A 476 2.05 -13.26 32.59
C LYS A 476 0.79 -13.18 33.46
N ARG A 477 0.92 -13.38 34.79
CA ARG A 477 -0.19 -13.22 35.75
C ARG A 477 -0.79 -11.81 35.77
N ASP A 478 0.04 -10.78 35.58
CA ASP A 478 -0.42 -9.39 35.52
C ASP A 478 -1.25 -9.14 34.25
N TYR A 479 -0.83 -9.68 33.10
CA TYR A 479 -1.65 -9.67 31.88
C TYR A 479 -2.93 -10.50 32.02
N GLU A 480 -2.90 -11.67 32.68
CA GLU A 480 -4.08 -12.48 32.98
C GLU A 480 -5.08 -11.77 33.92
N ALA A 481 -4.59 -10.90 34.82
CA ALA A 481 -5.43 -10.02 35.63
C ALA A 481 -6.03 -8.88 34.80
N LEU A 482 -5.23 -8.24 33.94
CA LEU A 482 -5.68 -7.21 33.00
C LEU A 482 -6.75 -7.76 32.05
N GLY A 483 -6.50 -8.92 31.42
CA GLY A 483 -7.40 -9.58 30.48
C GLY A 483 -8.76 -9.94 31.09
N ARG A 484 -8.78 -10.42 32.34
CA ARG A 484 -10.04 -10.67 33.07
C ARG A 484 -10.87 -9.41 33.30
N LYS A 485 -10.24 -8.26 33.61
CA LYS A 485 -10.96 -6.99 33.68
C LYS A 485 -11.35 -6.46 32.29
N LEU A 486 -10.51 -6.64 31.27
CA LEU A 486 -10.83 -6.24 29.90
C LEU A 486 -12.06 -7.00 29.36
N LYS A 487 -12.19 -8.31 29.62
CA LYS A 487 -13.38 -9.11 29.25
C LYS A 487 -14.67 -8.68 29.95
N GLN A 488 -14.61 -7.97 31.08
CA GLN A 488 -15.78 -7.40 31.75
C GLN A 488 -16.28 -6.10 31.08
N LEU A 489 -15.50 -5.55 30.14
CA LEU A 489 -15.89 -4.42 29.32
C LEU A 489 -16.59 -4.93 28.06
N ASN A 490 -17.76 -4.37 27.75
CA ASN A 490 -18.39 -4.58 26.45
C ASN A 490 -17.68 -3.70 25.40
N ALA A 491 -16.51 -4.15 24.94
CA ALA A 491 -15.59 -3.38 24.10
C ALA A 491 -14.78 -4.29 23.17
N GLN A 492 -14.29 -3.74 22.05
CA GLN A 492 -13.30 -4.42 21.21
C GLN A 492 -11.90 -4.09 21.71
N ILE A 493 -11.08 -5.12 21.91
CA ILE A 493 -9.80 -5.02 22.63
C ILE A 493 -8.65 -5.46 21.73
N VAL A 494 -7.62 -4.63 21.63
CA VAL A 494 -6.34 -4.97 21.01
C VAL A 494 -5.21 -4.70 22.00
N ILE A 495 -4.30 -5.67 22.16
CA ILE A 495 -3.09 -5.53 22.97
C ILE A 495 -1.90 -5.36 22.04
N SER A 496 -1.11 -4.32 22.27
CA SER A 496 0.14 -4.06 21.56
C SER A 496 1.31 -4.75 22.27
N SER A 497 2.20 -5.33 21.47
CA SER A 497 3.48 -5.89 21.91
C SER A 497 4.35 -4.87 22.66
N VAL A 498 5.14 -5.36 23.61
CA VAL A 498 6.13 -4.54 24.34
C VAL A 498 7.28 -4.22 23.38
N LEU A 499 7.67 -2.95 23.26
CA LEU A 499 8.79 -2.57 22.39
C LEU A 499 10.12 -3.13 22.92
N PRO A 500 11.07 -3.50 22.04
CA PRO A 500 12.43 -3.86 22.42
C PRO A 500 13.17 -2.66 23.02
N VAL A 501 14.18 -2.93 23.85
CA VAL A 501 14.96 -1.92 24.58
C VAL A 501 16.42 -2.38 24.72
N GLU A 502 17.36 -1.49 24.43
CA GLU A 502 18.76 -1.83 24.18
C GLU A 502 19.61 -1.88 25.47
N ARG A 503 19.33 -1.04 26.48
CA ARG A 503 20.35 -0.64 27.48
C ARG A 503 20.05 -0.93 28.97
N ARG A 504 19.30 -1.98 29.32
CA ARG A 504 19.19 -2.42 30.74
C ARG A 504 19.18 -3.94 30.96
N GLY A 505 20.39 -4.48 31.16
CA GLY A 505 20.64 -5.75 31.85
C GLY A 505 20.60 -7.00 30.95
N PRO A 506 21.42 -8.02 31.25
CA PRO A 506 21.46 -9.25 30.47
C PRO A 506 20.08 -9.93 30.49
N GLY A 507 19.59 -10.31 29.30
CA GLY A 507 18.33 -11.04 29.13
C GLY A 507 17.04 -10.22 29.22
N ARG A 508 17.07 -8.88 29.36
CA ARG A 508 15.82 -8.08 29.30
C ARG A 508 15.17 -8.14 27.92
N GLU A 509 15.96 -8.11 26.86
CA GLU A 509 15.51 -8.29 25.47
C GLU A 509 14.90 -9.68 25.25
N GLY A 510 15.61 -10.75 25.62
CA GLY A 510 15.07 -12.12 25.58
C GLY A 510 13.76 -12.26 26.37
N LYS A 511 13.65 -11.63 27.55
CA LYS A 511 12.40 -11.57 28.32
C LYS A 511 11.28 -10.84 27.56
N ILE A 512 11.57 -9.77 26.81
CA ILE A 512 10.59 -9.08 25.94
C ILE A 512 10.13 -10.00 24.81
N VAL A 513 11.05 -10.70 24.16
CA VAL A 513 10.74 -11.70 23.11
C VAL A 513 9.87 -12.84 23.67
N GLU A 514 10.19 -13.37 24.85
CA GLU A 514 9.37 -14.38 25.53
C GLU A 514 7.98 -13.88 25.97
N VAL A 515 7.88 -12.62 26.41
CA VAL A 515 6.61 -11.97 26.74
C VAL A 515 5.76 -11.77 25.50
N ASN A 516 6.32 -11.23 24.41
CA ASN A 516 5.60 -10.98 23.15
C ASN A 516 5.16 -12.29 22.48
N ASN A 517 6.02 -13.31 22.43
CA ASN A 517 5.68 -14.63 21.89
C ASN A 517 4.57 -15.33 22.70
N TRP A 518 4.52 -15.12 24.02
CA TRP A 518 3.41 -15.60 24.85
C TRP A 518 2.15 -14.75 24.64
N LEU A 519 2.25 -13.42 24.62
CA LEU A 519 1.13 -12.50 24.39
C LEU A 519 0.42 -12.80 23.07
N ARG A 520 1.17 -13.01 21.97
CA ARG A 520 0.60 -13.36 20.65
C ARG A 520 -0.28 -14.61 20.73
N LYS A 521 0.16 -15.65 21.45
CA LYS A 521 -0.58 -16.91 21.65
C LYS A 521 -1.77 -16.73 22.59
N TRP A 522 -1.57 -16.04 23.71
CA TRP A 522 -2.58 -15.80 24.74
C TRP A 522 -3.72 -14.90 24.23
N CYS A 523 -3.43 -13.85 23.46
CA CYS A 523 -4.45 -13.00 22.84
C CYS A 523 -5.34 -13.80 21.87
N LYS A 524 -4.76 -14.71 21.07
CA LYS A 524 -5.52 -15.61 20.18
C LYS A 524 -6.44 -16.55 20.97
N GLN A 525 -6.01 -17.04 22.13
CA GLN A 525 -6.83 -17.86 23.04
C GLN A 525 -7.96 -17.03 23.67
N GLU A 526 -7.66 -15.82 24.14
CA GLU A 526 -8.61 -14.93 24.83
C GLU A 526 -9.58 -14.18 23.89
N ARG A 527 -9.42 -14.33 22.56
CA ARG A 527 -10.13 -13.60 21.50
C ARG A 527 -9.88 -12.07 21.52
N PHE A 528 -8.69 -11.65 21.95
CA PHE A 528 -8.22 -10.28 21.78
C PHE A 528 -7.45 -10.12 20.46
N GLY A 529 -7.52 -8.94 19.86
CA GLY A 529 -6.58 -8.57 18.80
C GLY A 529 -5.17 -8.39 19.37
N PHE A 530 -4.14 -8.62 18.55
CA PHE A 530 -2.75 -8.41 18.91
C PHE A 530 -2.03 -7.58 17.85
N LEU A 531 -1.33 -6.51 18.27
CA LEU A 531 -0.49 -5.69 17.39
C LEU A 531 0.98 -5.99 17.66
N ASP A 532 1.60 -6.72 16.75
CA ASP A 532 3.04 -6.96 16.79
C ASP A 532 3.79 -5.77 16.17
N HIS A 533 4.85 -5.33 16.85
CA HIS A 533 5.77 -4.29 16.39
C HIS A 533 7.12 -4.89 15.95
N GLY A 534 7.36 -6.19 16.19
CA GLY A 534 8.59 -6.87 15.81
C GLY A 534 9.85 -6.21 16.37
N MET A 535 10.98 -6.42 15.68
CA MET A 535 12.29 -5.89 16.08
C MET A 535 12.62 -4.53 15.43
N GLN A 536 11.73 -3.96 14.61
CA GLN A 536 12.00 -2.73 13.83
C GLN A 536 12.49 -1.56 14.71
N PHE A 537 12.02 -1.49 15.96
CA PHE A 537 12.42 -0.44 16.92
C PHE A 537 13.84 -0.60 17.50
N LEU A 538 14.62 -1.58 17.05
CA LEU A 538 16.08 -1.67 17.29
C LEU A 538 16.91 -1.10 16.13
N GLU A 539 16.28 -0.65 15.04
CA GLU A 539 16.95 0.03 13.93
C GLU A 539 17.48 1.42 14.34
N ASP A 540 18.63 1.81 13.78
CA ASP A 540 19.35 3.03 14.16
C ASP A 540 18.47 4.28 14.03
N GLY A 541 18.44 5.09 15.10
CA GLY A 541 17.72 6.37 15.14
C GLY A 541 16.25 6.30 15.55
N LEU A 542 15.65 5.12 15.75
CA LEU A 542 14.28 5.01 16.30
C LEU A 542 14.23 5.08 17.83
N LEU A 543 15.23 4.51 18.51
CA LEU A 543 15.47 4.72 19.95
C LEU A 543 16.44 5.88 20.19
N ALA A 544 16.24 6.59 21.29
CA ALA A 544 17.17 7.61 21.78
C ALA A 544 18.43 6.96 22.38
N SER A 545 19.47 7.76 22.63
CA SER A 545 20.77 7.29 23.15
C SER A 545 20.74 6.62 24.53
N ASP A 546 19.60 6.62 25.21
CA ASP A 546 19.33 5.87 26.44
C ASP A 546 18.81 4.44 26.21
N GLY A 547 18.51 4.06 24.97
CA GLY A 547 18.01 2.73 24.60
C GLY A 547 16.65 2.37 25.20
N LEU A 548 15.85 3.37 25.61
CA LEU A 548 14.59 3.19 26.34
C LEU A 548 13.45 4.10 25.83
N HIS A 549 13.75 5.35 25.48
CA HIS A 549 12.76 6.26 24.91
C HIS A 549 12.86 6.31 23.39
N LEU A 550 11.71 6.44 22.71
CA LEU A 550 11.69 6.68 21.26
C LEU A 550 12.18 8.09 20.90
N THR A 551 12.90 8.24 19.79
CA THR A 551 13.21 9.54 19.18
C THR A 551 11.95 10.22 18.64
N MET A 552 12.08 11.43 18.08
CA MET A 552 10.96 12.06 17.36
C MET A 552 10.52 11.21 16.16
N VAL A 553 11.48 10.59 15.44
CA VAL A 553 11.21 9.67 14.33
C VAL A 553 10.53 8.39 14.85
N GLY A 554 11.09 7.76 15.88
CA GLY A 554 10.52 6.55 16.51
C GLY A 554 9.08 6.76 17.01
N ARG A 555 8.79 7.90 17.64
CA ARG A 555 7.41 8.25 18.06
C ARG A 555 6.47 8.43 16.88
N ASN A 556 6.93 9.04 15.79
CA ASN A 556 6.13 9.19 14.58
C ASN A 556 5.85 7.84 13.90
N VAL A 557 6.81 6.92 13.85
CA VAL A 557 6.60 5.54 13.34
C VAL A 557 5.62 4.78 14.23
N PHE A 558 5.85 4.77 15.55
CA PHE A 558 4.97 4.13 16.53
C PHE A 558 3.53 4.66 16.46
N ALA A 559 3.36 5.98 16.42
CA ALA A 559 2.04 6.61 16.32
C ALA A 559 1.36 6.36 14.95
N LYS A 560 2.11 6.33 13.84
CA LYS A 560 1.59 5.90 12.53
C LYS A 560 1.06 4.46 12.58
N ASN A 561 1.80 3.54 13.19
CA ASN A 561 1.42 2.13 13.31
C ASN A 561 0.11 1.96 14.13
N LEU A 562 0.02 2.60 15.31
CA LEU A 562 -1.20 2.61 16.13
C LEU A 562 -2.39 3.25 15.38
N ARG A 563 -2.17 4.37 14.68
CA ARG A 563 -3.19 5.08 13.88
C ARG A 563 -3.71 4.23 12.71
N ASN A 564 -2.82 3.49 12.04
CA ASN A 564 -3.17 2.66 10.90
C ASN A 564 -4.00 1.44 11.34
N LEU A 565 -3.68 0.81 12.48
CA LEU A 565 -4.54 -0.18 13.11
C LEU A 565 -5.93 0.41 13.43
N ILE A 566 -5.99 1.57 14.08
CA ILE A 566 -7.26 2.23 14.44
C ILE A 566 -8.10 2.53 13.19
N ARG A 567 -7.49 2.88 12.05
CA ARG A 567 -8.22 3.02 10.77
C ARG A 567 -8.76 1.67 10.27
N ARG A 568 -7.98 0.59 10.34
CA ARG A 568 -8.38 -0.77 9.95
C ARG A 568 -9.38 -1.46 10.90
N ALA A 569 -9.68 -0.87 12.06
CA ALA A 569 -10.62 -1.42 13.06
C ALA A 569 -11.86 -0.52 13.29
N LEU A 570 -12.01 0.52 12.48
CA LEU A 570 -13.17 1.43 12.45
C LEU A 570 -13.81 1.53 11.06
N ASN A 571 -13.07 1.15 10.02
CA ASN A 571 -13.58 0.75 8.71
C ASN A 571 -13.94 -0.74 8.75
#